data_AF-A0A1H7HMF6-F1
#
_entry.id   AF-A0A1H7HMF6-F1
#
_cell.length_a   1.000
_cell.length_b   1.000
_cell.length_c   1.000
_cell.angle_alpha   90.00
_cell.angle_beta   90.00
_cell.angle_gamma   90.00
#
_symmetry.space_group_name_H-M   'P 1'
#
loop_
_entity.id
_entity.type
_entity.pdbx_description
1 polymer ?
#
loop_
_entity_poly.entity_id
_entity_poly.type
_entity_poly.pdbx_seq_one_letter_code
_entity_poly.pdbx_strand_id
1 'polypeptide(L)'
;MPDRHRRTRFAAILVLLLAALIGSPAVALGDQDSPDRPVPSQEQRAAALVTPSVVLVKAEARGWVRFPDGPPIKVDPFITGWRCSGFVVNPDGWVATAGHCAEGAREALLRTAVDWAVHVIPTLDPALVTETAQANWRVEGDEPGSPPSLAMTVIAGGTAEGEALGAEVVGLVPLTEGDVALLKVQRGGLAAAELSTDTGVDLGTPVVSAGFPGTTDTAAEPTLRPVVAGGEINAKKATGTVPVYQTDAEVSEAMSGGPTADLNGAAIGVNSFGIHGQTQPFAFVAPARGLTDLMREKGVTPALGPADTAYRAGVEHYVDGNYTAAIADFDEVLSLAPGYPGAADLRTSAEQERDRYGDAAPSDSGPNWGLLGALAVLIAVGAGAVVLVRRTNQD
;
A
#
# COMPACT_ATOMS: atom_id res chain seq x y z
N MET A 1 -24.14 -32.08 67.03
CA MET A 1 -23.59 -30.83 67.64
C MET A 1 -22.07 -30.90 67.54
N PRO A 2 -21.41 -29.80 67.19
CA PRO A 2 -20.65 -29.60 65.93
C PRO A 2 -19.13 -29.57 66.18
N ASP A 3 -18.26 -29.85 65.22
CA ASP A 3 -17.96 -29.20 63.92
C ASP A 3 -17.13 -27.90 64.02
N ARG A 4 -16.03 -27.92 63.26
CA ARG A 4 -15.38 -26.82 62.54
C ARG A 4 -14.98 -25.50 63.21
N HIS A 5 -13.74 -25.14 62.86
CA HIS A 5 -13.24 -23.81 62.47
C HIS A 5 -12.60 -22.87 63.50
N ARG A 6 -11.45 -22.35 63.02
CA ARG A 6 -10.82 -21.03 63.27
C ARG A 6 -9.93 -20.90 64.51
N ARG A 7 -8.63 -21.15 64.29
CA ARG A 7 -7.64 -20.10 64.52
C ARG A 7 -6.77 -19.91 63.27
N THR A 8 -7.07 -18.82 62.59
CA THR A 8 -6.38 -18.21 61.46
C THR A 8 -5.09 -17.52 61.90
N ARG A 9 -4.09 -17.56 61.00
CA ARG A 9 -3.13 -16.49 60.64
C ARG A 9 -2.24 -15.96 61.76
N PHE A 10 -0.92 -16.19 61.64
CA PHE A 10 0.19 -15.23 61.80
C PHE A 10 1.50 -16.02 62.01
N ALA A 11 2.25 -16.23 60.94
CA ALA A 11 3.70 -16.43 60.98
C ALA A 11 4.24 -15.99 59.62
N ALA A 12 4.28 -14.68 59.44
CA ALA A 12 4.97 -14.02 58.35
C ALA A 12 6.36 -13.61 58.84
N ILE A 13 7.34 -13.74 57.94
CA ILE A 13 8.57 -12.94 57.86
C ILE A 13 9.66 -13.26 58.90
N LEU A 14 10.79 -13.80 58.42
CA LEU A 14 12.14 -13.18 58.53
C LEU A 14 13.24 -14.18 58.10
N VAL A 15 13.69 -14.14 56.84
CA VAL A 15 15.11 -14.39 56.48
C VAL A 15 15.45 -13.44 55.34
N LEU A 16 15.91 -12.25 55.70
CA LEU A 16 16.66 -11.33 54.84
C LEU A 16 18.14 -11.48 55.19
N LEU A 17 18.96 -11.57 54.14
CA LEU A 17 20.34 -11.09 54.02
C LEU A 17 21.49 -11.82 54.72
N LEU A 18 22.37 -12.39 53.88
CA LEU A 18 23.85 -12.44 53.85
C LEU A 18 24.23 -13.81 53.25
N ALA A 19 25.03 -13.98 52.20
CA ALA A 19 26.08 -13.17 51.59
C ALA A 19 26.14 -13.53 50.09
N ALA A 20 26.09 -12.56 49.18
CA ALA A 20 27.26 -11.84 48.67
C ALA A 20 28.31 -12.79 48.05
N LEU A 21 28.20 -13.02 46.74
CA LEU A 21 29.27 -13.08 45.73
C LEU A 21 28.62 -13.43 44.39
N ILE A 22 29.12 -12.84 43.30
CA ILE A 22 28.60 -12.89 41.92
C ILE A 22 27.50 -11.84 41.66
N GLY A 23 27.90 -10.59 41.64
CA GLY A 23 27.01 -9.47 41.34
C GLY A 23 27.80 -8.21 40.96
N SER A 24 28.52 -8.27 39.85
CA SER A 24 28.76 -7.10 39.01
C SER A 24 28.88 -7.60 37.58
N PRO A 25 27.82 -7.56 36.75
CA PRO A 25 28.11 -7.33 35.34
C PRO A 25 28.83 -5.99 35.31
N ALA A 26 29.97 -5.94 34.63
CA ALA A 26 30.58 -4.67 34.30
C ALA A 26 29.46 -3.81 33.71
N VAL A 27 29.12 -2.71 34.39
CA VAL A 27 28.43 -1.62 33.73
C VAL A 27 29.44 -1.17 32.70
N ALA A 28 29.27 -1.65 31.46
CA ALA A 28 29.87 -1.01 30.32
C ALA A 28 29.43 0.45 30.46
N LEU A 29 30.40 1.32 30.73
CA LEU A 29 30.25 2.75 30.52
C LEU A 29 30.03 2.89 29.01
N GLY A 30 28.79 2.70 28.57
CA GLY A 30 28.39 3.08 27.22
C GLY A 30 28.63 4.57 27.12
N ASP A 31 29.39 4.97 26.11
CA ASP A 31 29.50 6.37 25.70
C ASP A 31 28.10 6.98 25.67
N GLN A 32 27.81 7.84 26.64
CA GLN A 32 26.54 8.58 26.74
C GLN A 32 26.45 9.72 25.71
N ASP A 33 27.38 9.78 24.75
CA ASP A 33 27.46 10.82 23.72
C ASP A 33 27.05 10.34 22.32
N SER A 34 26.66 9.07 22.14
CA SER A 34 26.07 8.63 20.88
C SER A 34 24.57 8.95 20.86
N PRO A 35 24.08 9.82 19.96
CA PRO A 35 22.64 10.07 19.84
C PRO A 35 21.91 8.75 19.55
N ASP A 36 20.74 8.55 20.16
CA ASP A 36 19.90 7.39 19.87
C ASP A 36 19.58 7.35 18.36
N ARG A 37 19.75 6.16 17.78
CA ARG A 37 19.49 5.92 16.36
C ARG A 37 17.97 5.92 16.11
N PRO A 38 17.46 6.74 15.17
CA PRO A 38 16.06 6.65 14.76
C PRO A 38 15.80 5.31 14.06
N VAL A 39 14.85 4.54 14.57
CA VAL A 39 14.39 3.30 13.91
C VAL A 39 13.13 3.62 13.11
N PRO A 40 13.11 3.41 11.78
CA PRO A 40 11.91 3.60 10.98
C PRO A 40 10.75 2.75 11.50
N SER A 41 9.53 3.30 11.50
CA SER A 41 8.34 2.51 11.82
C SER A 41 8.10 1.44 10.75
N GLN A 42 7.32 0.40 11.08
CA GLN A 42 6.93 -0.62 10.10
C GLN A 42 6.15 -0.03 8.92
N GLU A 43 5.36 1.03 9.15
CA GLU A 43 4.67 1.78 8.09
C GLU A 43 5.66 2.53 7.19
N GLN A 44 6.69 3.16 7.76
CA GLN A 44 7.73 3.83 6.97
C GLN A 44 8.51 2.84 6.11
N ARG A 45 8.80 1.64 6.65
CA ARG A 45 9.39 0.54 5.89
C ARG A 45 8.48 0.09 4.76
N ALA A 46 7.21 -0.20 5.04
CA ALA A 46 6.25 -0.62 4.02
C ALA A 46 6.06 0.44 2.93
N ALA A 47 5.99 1.72 3.31
CA ALA A 47 5.95 2.85 2.38
C ALA A 47 7.17 2.86 1.46
N ALA A 48 8.38 2.66 1.99
CA ALA A 48 9.62 2.61 1.21
C ALA A 48 9.64 1.44 0.21
N LEU A 49 9.08 0.28 0.58
CA LEU A 49 9.00 -0.92 -0.27
C LEU A 49 7.98 -0.78 -1.42
N VAL A 50 6.90 -0.03 -1.21
CA VAL A 50 5.77 0.05 -2.16
C VAL A 50 5.89 1.24 -3.11
N THR A 51 6.34 2.39 -2.61
CA THR A 51 6.38 3.66 -3.35
C THR A 51 7.07 3.59 -4.72
N PRO A 52 8.19 2.87 -4.91
CA PRO A 52 8.86 2.81 -6.22
C PRO A 52 8.00 2.24 -7.34
N SER A 53 7.04 1.38 -7.01
CA SER A 53 6.14 0.75 -7.98
C SER A 53 4.98 1.65 -8.43
N VAL A 54 4.71 2.73 -7.69
CA VAL A 54 3.51 3.54 -7.87
C VAL A 54 3.68 4.46 -9.08
N VAL A 55 2.68 4.46 -9.94
CA VAL A 55 2.67 5.24 -11.18
C VAL A 55 1.46 6.14 -11.24
N LEU A 56 1.58 7.27 -11.93
CA LEU A 56 0.46 8.14 -12.21
C LEU A 56 -0.22 7.65 -13.48
N VAL A 57 -1.53 7.41 -13.40
CA VAL A 57 -2.34 7.01 -14.56
C VAL A 57 -3.16 8.20 -15.00
N LYS A 58 -3.02 8.60 -16.27
CA LYS A 58 -3.85 9.61 -16.91
C LYS A 58 -4.72 8.96 -17.96
N ALA A 59 -5.98 9.32 -17.97
CA ALA A 59 -6.93 8.92 -18.99
C ALA A 59 -7.45 10.17 -19.70
N GLU A 60 -7.56 10.10 -21.03
CA GLU A 60 -8.15 11.15 -21.85
C GLU A 60 -9.22 10.53 -22.75
N ALA A 61 -10.46 10.94 -22.56
CA ALA A 61 -11.58 10.57 -23.39
C ALA A 61 -11.79 11.64 -24.47
N ARG A 62 -12.01 11.20 -25.70
CA ARG A 62 -12.36 12.06 -26.84
C ARG A 62 -13.54 11.48 -27.60
N GLY A 63 -14.51 12.31 -27.93
CA GLY A 63 -15.70 11.89 -28.67
C GLY A 63 -16.66 13.03 -28.97
N TRP A 64 -17.68 12.72 -29.77
CA TRP A 64 -18.74 13.62 -30.17
C TRP A 64 -19.99 13.36 -29.36
N VAL A 65 -20.66 14.42 -28.94
CA VAL A 65 -21.98 14.33 -28.30
C VAL A 65 -23.03 14.87 -29.26
N ARG A 66 -24.09 14.10 -29.47
CA ARG A 66 -25.16 14.36 -30.45
C ARG A 66 -26.53 14.38 -29.79
N PHE A 67 -27.41 15.22 -30.31
CA PHE A 67 -28.84 15.09 -30.04
C PHE A 67 -29.39 13.76 -30.63
N PRO A 68 -30.54 13.26 -30.14
CA PRO A 68 -31.07 11.92 -30.48
C PRO A 68 -31.12 11.64 -31.99
N ASP A 69 -31.58 12.61 -32.79
CA ASP A 69 -31.66 12.50 -34.26
C ASP A 69 -30.94 13.66 -34.95
N GLY A 70 -29.95 14.25 -34.27
CA GLY A 70 -29.36 15.52 -34.68
C GLY A 70 -27.88 15.45 -35.04
N PRO A 71 -27.34 16.56 -35.56
CA PRO A 71 -25.90 16.75 -35.68
C PRO A 71 -25.23 16.75 -34.29
N PRO A 72 -23.90 16.74 -34.23
CA PRO A 72 -23.21 16.99 -32.98
C PRO A 72 -23.62 18.32 -32.38
N ILE A 73 -23.64 18.40 -31.05
CA ILE A 73 -24.11 19.59 -30.34
C ILE A 73 -23.15 20.79 -30.50
N LYS A 74 -21.89 20.55 -30.94
CA LYS A 74 -20.91 21.58 -31.33
C LYS A 74 -19.99 21.07 -32.45
N VAL A 75 -19.21 21.97 -33.06
CA VAL A 75 -18.38 21.69 -34.26
C VAL A 75 -17.10 20.90 -34.00
N ASP A 76 -16.63 20.83 -32.76
CA ASP A 76 -15.42 20.10 -32.36
C ASP A 76 -15.76 19.00 -31.34
N PRO A 77 -14.99 17.91 -31.26
CA PRO A 77 -15.23 16.88 -30.24
C PRO A 77 -15.08 17.43 -28.82
N PHE A 78 -15.69 16.74 -27.86
CA PHE A 78 -15.38 16.89 -26.46
C PHE A 78 -14.11 16.11 -26.14
N ILE A 79 -13.28 16.71 -25.29
CA ILE A 79 -12.07 16.11 -24.74
C ILE A 79 -12.15 16.35 -23.23
N THR A 80 -11.97 15.30 -22.46
CA THR A 80 -11.97 15.35 -21.00
C THR A 80 -11.00 14.32 -20.48
N GLY A 81 -10.38 14.60 -19.33
CA GLY A 81 -9.40 13.69 -18.76
C GLY A 81 -9.47 13.66 -17.25
N TRP A 82 -8.99 12.55 -16.69
CA TRP A 82 -8.90 12.33 -15.26
C TRP A 82 -7.57 11.69 -14.90
N ARG A 83 -7.28 11.69 -13.61
CA ARG A 83 -6.04 11.19 -13.05
C ARG A 83 -6.37 10.19 -11.96
N CYS A 84 -5.64 9.08 -12.01
CA CYS A 84 -5.64 8.03 -11.03
C CYS A 84 -4.19 7.67 -10.69
N SER A 85 -4.05 6.71 -9.81
CA SER A 85 -2.80 6.02 -9.54
C SER A 85 -2.84 4.62 -10.15
N GLY A 86 -1.68 4.02 -10.26
CA GLY A 86 -1.50 2.63 -10.59
C GLY A 86 -0.29 2.09 -9.86
N PHE A 87 0.01 0.81 -10.04
CA PHE A 87 1.29 0.25 -9.66
C PHE A 87 1.73 -0.83 -10.61
N VAL A 88 3.03 -0.91 -10.82
CA VAL A 88 3.63 -1.93 -11.66
C VAL A 88 3.56 -3.27 -10.93
N VAL A 89 3.00 -4.28 -11.59
CA VAL A 89 2.85 -5.66 -11.06
C VAL A 89 3.84 -6.64 -11.68
N ASN A 90 4.49 -6.24 -12.78
CA ASN A 90 5.57 -6.97 -13.39
C ASN A 90 6.51 -5.97 -14.13
N PRO A 91 7.85 -6.09 -13.96
CA PRO A 91 8.83 -5.16 -14.54
C PRO A 91 8.76 -5.00 -16.05
N ASP A 92 8.18 -5.96 -16.78
CA ASP A 92 8.03 -5.96 -18.24
C ASP A 92 6.92 -5.03 -18.76
N GLY A 93 6.43 -4.09 -17.95
CA GLY A 93 5.47 -3.08 -18.40
C GLY A 93 4.03 -3.38 -18.05
N TRP A 94 3.75 -4.24 -17.08
CA TRP A 94 2.39 -4.52 -16.64
C TRP A 94 2.04 -3.69 -15.43
N VAL A 95 0.94 -2.93 -15.54
CA VAL A 95 0.50 -1.97 -14.53
C VAL A 95 -0.92 -2.29 -14.12
N ALA A 96 -1.17 -2.41 -12.82
CA ALA A 96 -2.50 -2.46 -12.26
C ALA A 96 -3.02 -1.05 -11.98
N THR A 97 -4.33 -0.87 -12.12
CA THR A 97 -5.07 0.31 -11.70
C THR A 97 -6.49 -0.12 -11.31
N ALA A 98 -7.31 0.80 -10.79
CA ALA A 98 -8.72 0.54 -10.55
C ALA A 98 -9.49 0.47 -11.86
N GLY A 99 -10.58 -0.31 -11.89
CA GLY A 99 -11.42 -0.50 -13.06
C GLY A 99 -12.03 0.83 -13.53
N HIS A 100 -12.61 1.59 -12.61
CA HIS A 100 -13.20 2.90 -12.89
C HIS A 100 -12.21 3.92 -13.48
N CYS A 101 -10.90 3.73 -13.25
CA CYS A 101 -9.86 4.58 -13.82
C CYS A 101 -9.60 4.31 -15.31
N ALA A 102 -9.95 3.12 -15.80
CA ALA A 102 -9.73 2.66 -17.17
C ALA A 102 -11.04 2.49 -17.97
N GLU A 103 -12.15 3.04 -17.49
CA GLU A 103 -13.47 3.02 -18.15
C GLU A 103 -14.16 4.40 -18.08
N GLY A 104 -15.44 4.46 -18.45
CA GLY A 104 -16.27 5.65 -18.20
C GLY A 104 -16.09 6.82 -19.19
N ALA A 105 -15.42 6.60 -20.32
CA ALA A 105 -15.22 7.62 -21.36
C ALA A 105 -16.54 8.25 -21.82
N ARG A 106 -17.58 7.43 -22.01
CA ARG A 106 -18.92 7.90 -22.40
C ARG A 106 -19.51 8.83 -21.35
N GLU A 107 -19.50 8.42 -20.08
CA GLU A 107 -20.09 9.14 -18.96
C GLU A 107 -19.34 10.44 -18.70
N ALA A 108 -18.01 10.42 -18.78
CA ALA A 108 -17.17 11.60 -18.64
C ALA A 108 -17.46 12.64 -19.74
N LEU A 109 -17.48 12.21 -21.01
CA LEU A 109 -17.81 13.08 -22.14
C LEU A 109 -19.23 13.64 -22.05
N LEU A 110 -20.19 12.82 -21.61
CA LEU A 110 -21.56 13.25 -21.42
C LEU A 110 -21.67 14.33 -20.33
N ARG A 111 -21.00 14.16 -19.18
CA ARG A 111 -20.96 15.17 -18.11
C ARG A 111 -20.35 16.48 -18.63
N THR A 112 -19.20 16.40 -19.31
CA THR A 112 -18.54 17.58 -19.90
C THR A 112 -19.43 18.28 -20.94
N ALA A 113 -20.20 17.53 -21.71
CA ALA A 113 -21.16 18.09 -22.66
C ALA A 113 -22.35 18.77 -22.00
N VAL A 114 -22.87 18.23 -20.90
CA VAL A 114 -23.92 18.85 -20.09
C VAL A 114 -23.41 20.16 -19.49
N ASP A 115 -22.23 20.15 -18.87
CA ASP A 115 -21.61 21.35 -18.28
C ASP A 115 -21.42 22.45 -19.34
N TRP A 116 -20.92 22.07 -20.52
CA TRP A 116 -20.80 22.98 -21.66
C TRP A 116 -22.16 23.56 -22.09
N ALA A 117 -23.19 22.72 -22.19
CA ALA A 117 -24.51 23.17 -22.64
C ALA A 117 -25.14 24.17 -21.66
N VAL A 118 -25.05 23.89 -20.35
CA VAL A 118 -25.51 24.80 -19.28
C VAL A 118 -24.72 26.11 -19.30
N HIS A 119 -23.42 26.05 -19.55
CA HIS A 119 -22.59 27.25 -19.62
C HIS A 119 -22.91 28.14 -20.83
N VAL A 120 -23.12 27.54 -22.01
CA VAL A 120 -23.41 28.27 -23.26
C VAL A 120 -24.87 28.75 -23.32
N ILE A 121 -25.80 28.03 -22.68
CA ILE A 121 -27.21 28.38 -22.60
C ILE A 121 -27.62 28.46 -21.12
N PRO A 122 -27.32 29.58 -20.43
CA PRO A 122 -27.53 29.72 -18.98
C PRO A 122 -29.00 29.63 -18.54
N THR A 123 -29.95 29.66 -19.48
CA THR A 123 -31.38 29.50 -19.21
C THR A 123 -31.81 28.04 -19.07
N LEU A 124 -30.93 27.09 -19.35
CA LEU A 124 -31.21 25.67 -19.17
C LEU A 124 -31.15 25.29 -17.69
N ASP A 125 -32.12 24.49 -17.24
CA ASP A 125 -32.06 23.86 -15.91
C ASP A 125 -31.01 22.73 -15.94
N PRO A 126 -29.94 22.79 -15.11
CA PRO A 126 -28.88 21.80 -15.13
C PRO A 126 -29.35 20.37 -14.84
N ALA A 127 -30.31 20.20 -13.93
CA ALA A 127 -30.83 18.88 -13.57
C ALA A 127 -31.63 18.28 -14.72
N LEU A 128 -32.48 19.08 -15.37
CA LEU A 128 -33.27 18.65 -16.51
C LEU A 128 -32.38 18.30 -17.72
N VAL A 129 -31.35 19.09 -17.99
CA VAL A 129 -30.39 18.80 -19.08
C VAL A 129 -29.64 17.51 -18.78
N THR A 130 -29.19 17.30 -17.55
CA THR A 130 -28.50 16.06 -17.14
C THR A 130 -29.38 14.84 -17.39
N GLU A 131 -30.63 14.86 -16.90
CA GLU A 131 -31.58 13.77 -17.09
C GLU A 131 -31.85 13.51 -18.58
N THR A 132 -32.12 14.58 -19.34
CA THR A 132 -32.40 14.48 -20.78
C THR A 132 -31.19 13.95 -21.55
N ALA A 133 -29.99 14.39 -21.21
CA ALA A 133 -28.75 13.98 -21.86
C ALA A 133 -28.43 12.51 -21.56
N GLN A 134 -28.57 12.07 -20.30
CA GLN A 134 -28.39 10.67 -19.91
C GLN A 134 -29.35 9.74 -20.62
N ALA A 135 -30.61 10.15 -20.78
CA ALA A 135 -31.62 9.34 -21.43
C ALA A 135 -31.49 9.33 -22.97
N ASN A 136 -31.12 10.45 -23.59
CA ASN A 136 -31.36 10.64 -25.03
C ASN A 136 -30.12 11.03 -25.85
N TRP A 137 -29.09 11.62 -25.26
CA TRP A 137 -27.93 12.06 -26.04
C TRP A 137 -27.01 10.88 -26.37
N ARG A 138 -26.48 10.89 -27.59
CA ARG A 138 -25.50 9.88 -28.02
C ARG A 138 -24.09 10.41 -27.83
N VAL A 139 -23.21 9.54 -27.33
CA VAL A 139 -21.77 9.80 -27.26
C VAL A 139 -21.10 8.80 -28.17
N GLU A 140 -20.37 9.30 -29.16
CA GLU A 140 -19.81 8.52 -30.25
C GLU A 140 -18.35 8.91 -30.49
N GLY A 141 -17.57 8.05 -31.13
CA GLY A 141 -16.22 8.35 -31.61
C GLY A 141 -16.23 9.17 -32.89
N ASP A 142 -15.09 9.17 -33.60
CA ASP A 142 -14.94 9.91 -34.86
C ASP A 142 -15.84 9.35 -35.98
N GLU A 143 -16.15 8.05 -35.94
CA GLU A 143 -17.12 7.43 -36.84
C GLU A 143 -18.51 7.40 -36.17
N PRO A 144 -19.58 7.80 -36.86
CA PRO A 144 -20.93 7.73 -36.32
C PRO A 144 -21.28 6.32 -35.82
N GLY A 145 -21.70 6.22 -34.56
CA GLY A 145 -22.02 4.96 -33.89
C GLY A 145 -20.83 4.18 -33.34
N SER A 146 -19.57 4.60 -33.55
CA SER A 146 -18.42 4.00 -32.89
C SER A 146 -18.34 4.43 -31.42
N PRO A 147 -17.71 3.64 -30.54
CA PRO A 147 -17.45 4.10 -29.17
C PRO A 147 -16.49 5.31 -29.15
N PRO A 148 -16.56 6.17 -28.12
CA PRO A 148 -15.56 7.23 -27.92
C PRO A 148 -14.17 6.63 -27.66
N SER A 149 -13.13 7.37 -28.02
CA SER A 149 -11.75 6.95 -27.77
C SER A 149 -11.36 7.23 -26.32
N LEU A 150 -10.62 6.29 -25.72
CA LEU A 150 -9.99 6.43 -24.41
C LEU A 150 -8.49 6.19 -24.55
N ALA A 151 -7.69 7.23 -24.38
CA ALA A 151 -6.23 7.14 -24.39
C ALA A 151 -5.72 7.06 -22.95
N MET A 152 -4.90 6.04 -22.66
CA MET A 152 -4.28 5.86 -21.35
C MET A 152 -2.79 6.21 -21.43
N THR A 153 -2.31 6.96 -20.43
CA THR A 153 -0.89 7.28 -20.24
C THR A 153 -0.48 6.89 -18.82
N VAL A 154 0.63 6.18 -18.69
CA VAL A 154 1.27 5.87 -17.42
C VAL A 154 2.51 6.74 -17.30
N ILE A 155 2.68 7.42 -16.17
CA ILE A 155 3.88 8.17 -15.84
C ILE A 155 4.54 7.47 -14.65
N ALA A 156 5.68 6.84 -14.90
CA ALA A 156 6.44 6.18 -13.84
C ALA A 156 7.10 7.23 -12.93
N GLY A 157 6.76 7.23 -11.64
CA GLY A 157 7.36 8.13 -10.65
C GLY A 157 8.79 7.72 -10.33
N GLY A 158 9.67 8.67 -10.00
CA GLY A 158 11.04 8.39 -9.54
C GLY A 158 12.11 9.41 -9.95
N THR A 159 11.82 10.28 -10.92
CA THR A 159 12.69 11.40 -11.32
C THR A 159 11.84 12.67 -11.51
N ALA A 160 12.50 13.83 -11.50
CA ALA A 160 11.84 15.15 -11.52
C ALA A 160 10.94 15.40 -12.75
N GLU A 161 11.02 14.59 -13.80
CA GLU A 161 10.27 14.81 -15.06
C GLU A 161 9.35 13.66 -15.49
N GLY A 162 9.46 12.45 -14.91
CA GLY A 162 8.57 11.29 -15.14
C GLY A 162 8.38 10.87 -16.62
N GLU A 163 8.83 9.67 -17.00
CA GLU A 163 8.63 9.17 -18.37
C GLU A 163 7.14 8.91 -18.65
N ALA A 164 6.55 9.62 -19.62
CA ALA A 164 5.17 9.42 -20.06
C ALA A 164 5.09 8.31 -21.12
N LEU A 165 4.37 7.24 -20.78
CA LEU A 165 4.25 6.01 -21.57
C LEU A 165 2.81 5.82 -22.01
N GLY A 166 2.57 5.67 -23.31
CA GLY A 166 1.28 5.22 -23.81
C GLY A 166 0.95 3.82 -23.29
N ALA A 167 -0.28 3.61 -22.83
CA ALA A 167 -0.74 2.37 -22.24
C ALA A 167 -1.96 1.81 -22.96
N GLU A 168 -2.01 0.49 -23.10
CA GLU A 168 -3.17 -0.25 -23.61
C GLU A 168 -3.93 -0.88 -22.43
N VAL A 169 -5.27 -0.81 -22.45
CA VAL A 169 -6.12 -1.53 -21.50
C VAL A 169 -6.24 -2.99 -21.98
N VAL A 170 -5.54 -3.91 -21.30
CA VAL A 170 -5.51 -5.34 -21.68
C VAL A 170 -6.63 -6.12 -20.99
N GLY A 171 -7.01 -5.71 -19.77
CA GLY A 171 -8.08 -6.32 -19.01
C GLY A 171 -8.77 -5.29 -18.12
N LEU A 172 -10.07 -5.46 -17.90
CA LEU A 172 -10.90 -4.57 -17.12
C LEU A 172 -11.99 -5.37 -16.41
N VAL A 173 -12.10 -5.17 -15.11
CA VAL A 173 -13.24 -5.56 -14.28
C VAL A 173 -13.87 -4.26 -13.75
N PRO A 174 -15.10 -3.91 -14.18
CA PRO A 174 -15.74 -2.66 -13.81
C PRO A 174 -15.86 -2.45 -12.31
N LEU A 175 -16.09 -1.20 -11.89
CA LEU A 175 -16.28 -0.84 -10.48
C LEU A 175 -17.33 -1.71 -9.77
N THR A 176 -18.41 -2.04 -10.47
CA THR A 176 -19.53 -2.84 -9.94
C THR A 176 -19.24 -4.33 -9.82
N GLU A 177 -18.11 -4.81 -10.34
CA GLU A 177 -17.77 -6.24 -10.45
C GLU A 177 -16.44 -6.62 -9.76
N GLY A 178 -15.59 -5.64 -9.45
CA GLY A 178 -14.29 -5.90 -8.82
C GLY A 178 -13.31 -4.74 -8.84
N ASP A 179 -13.56 -3.72 -9.67
CA ASP A 179 -12.80 -2.48 -9.74
C ASP A 179 -11.28 -2.63 -9.94
N VAL A 180 -10.88 -3.47 -10.88
CA VAL A 180 -9.47 -3.65 -11.24
C VAL A 180 -9.29 -3.62 -12.74
N ALA A 181 -8.16 -3.07 -13.20
CA ALA A 181 -7.76 -3.08 -14.59
C ALA A 181 -6.27 -3.40 -14.72
N LEU A 182 -5.93 -4.00 -15.86
CA LEU A 182 -4.57 -4.35 -16.22
C LEU A 182 -4.18 -3.61 -17.50
N LEU A 183 -3.14 -2.79 -17.38
CA LEU A 183 -2.59 -1.99 -18.46
C LEU A 183 -1.25 -2.57 -18.93
N LYS A 184 -0.93 -2.37 -20.20
CA LYS A 184 0.39 -2.67 -20.79
C LYS A 184 1.04 -1.42 -21.34
N VAL A 185 2.27 -1.15 -20.93
CA VAL A 185 3.16 -0.14 -21.52
C VAL A 185 4.32 -0.81 -22.27
N GLN A 186 4.85 -0.16 -23.30
CA GLN A 186 6.00 -0.68 -24.06
C GLN A 186 7.34 -0.29 -23.43
N ARG A 187 7.52 -0.65 -22.15
CA ARG A 187 8.71 -0.34 -21.33
C ARG A 187 8.98 -1.49 -20.36
N GLY A 188 10.21 -2.01 -20.32
CA GLY A 188 10.67 -3.01 -19.34
C GLY A 188 11.54 -2.41 -18.23
N GLY A 189 11.89 -3.17 -17.20
CA GLY A 189 12.69 -2.67 -16.08
C GLY A 189 11.99 -1.57 -15.29
N LEU A 190 10.66 -1.62 -15.18
CA LEU A 190 9.92 -0.81 -14.20
C LEU A 190 10.06 -1.42 -12.81
N ALA A 191 10.13 -0.59 -11.79
CA ALA A 191 10.11 -1.06 -10.40
C ALA A 191 8.74 -1.67 -10.11
N ALA A 192 8.68 -2.91 -9.66
CA ALA A 192 7.43 -3.64 -9.45
C ALA A 192 7.11 -3.83 -7.96
N ALA A 193 5.82 -3.79 -7.62
CA ALA A 193 5.35 -4.18 -6.30
C ALA A 193 5.23 -5.69 -6.20
N GLU A 194 5.55 -6.21 -5.02
CA GLU A 194 5.19 -7.58 -4.67
C GLU A 194 3.67 -7.66 -4.55
N LEU A 195 3.06 -8.67 -5.18
CA LEU A 195 1.63 -8.89 -5.11
C LEU A 195 1.34 -10.06 -4.18
N SER A 196 0.52 -9.84 -3.16
CA SER A 196 0.17 -10.89 -2.23
C SER A 196 -0.60 -12.01 -2.93
N THR A 197 -0.19 -13.25 -2.66
CA THR A 197 -0.94 -14.45 -3.06
C THR A 197 -1.95 -14.88 -2.00
N ASP A 198 -2.00 -14.20 -0.86
CA ASP A 198 -2.93 -14.53 0.21
C ASP A 198 -4.36 -14.20 -0.21
N THR A 199 -5.27 -15.11 0.11
CA THR A 199 -6.69 -14.99 -0.20
C THR A 199 -7.50 -14.45 0.98
N GLY A 200 -6.88 -14.24 2.15
CA GLY A 200 -7.54 -13.74 3.35
C GLY A 200 -6.71 -12.68 4.07
N VAL A 201 -7.12 -11.42 3.94
CA VAL A 201 -6.63 -10.33 4.81
C VAL A 201 -7.49 -10.28 6.05
N ASP A 202 -6.96 -10.27 7.27
CA ASP A 202 -7.78 -10.23 8.50
C ASP A 202 -8.23 -8.81 8.88
N LEU A 203 -9.24 -8.73 9.75
CA LEU A 203 -9.63 -7.43 10.33
C LEU A 203 -8.54 -6.97 11.30
N GLY A 204 -8.25 -5.68 11.30
CA GLY A 204 -7.13 -5.09 12.05
C GLY A 204 -5.77 -5.33 11.42
N THR A 205 -5.69 -5.88 10.19
CA THR A 205 -4.42 -5.93 9.47
C THR A 205 -3.96 -4.50 9.19
N PRO A 206 -2.78 -4.08 9.69
CA PRO A 206 -2.20 -2.78 9.38
C PRO A 206 -1.71 -2.73 7.95
N VAL A 207 -1.94 -1.58 7.31
CA VAL A 207 -1.72 -1.37 5.89
C VAL A 207 -1.13 0.00 5.61
N VAL A 208 -0.49 0.10 4.45
CA VAL A 208 -0.18 1.38 3.81
C VAL A 208 -0.88 1.44 2.45
N SER A 209 -1.51 2.57 2.15
CA SER A 209 -2.13 2.85 0.85
C SER A 209 -1.34 3.94 0.15
N ALA A 210 -0.81 3.65 -1.03
CA ALA A 210 0.03 4.57 -1.78
C ALA A 210 -0.67 5.03 -3.07
N GLY A 211 -0.44 6.28 -3.47
CA GLY A 211 -1.00 6.85 -4.69
C GLY A 211 -0.60 8.31 -4.88
N PHE A 212 -0.88 8.88 -6.04
CA PHE A 212 -0.68 10.29 -6.30
C PHE A 212 -1.80 11.10 -5.64
N PRO A 213 -1.48 12.25 -5.03
CA PRO A 213 -2.50 13.11 -4.47
C PRO A 213 -3.35 13.74 -5.57
N GLY A 214 -4.61 14.04 -5.25
CA GLY A 214 -5.46 14.86 -6.12
C GLY A 214 -4.90 16.26 -6.26
N THR A 215 -5.22 16.95 -7.35
CA THR A 215 -4.88 18.37 -7.46
C THR A 215 -5.74 19.15 -6.48
N THR A 216 -5.20 19.53 -5.33
CA THR A 216 -5.71 20.70 -4.61
C THR A 216 -5.39 21.90 -5.48
N ASP A 217 -6.42 22.61 -5.94
CA ASP A 217 -6.32 23.90 -6.61
C ASP A 217 -5.21 24.76 -6.02
N THR A 218 -4.09 24.89 -6.74
CA THR A 218 -3.19 26.04 -6.78
C THR A 218 -2.02 25.71 -7.72
N ALA A 219 -1.45 26.74 -8.32
CA ALA A 219 -0.44 26.74 -9.38
C ALA A 219 0.92 26.08 -9.06
N ALA A 220 0.97 25.04 -8.24
CA ALA A 220 2.14 24.17 -8.10
C ALA A 220 2.00 22.99 -9.05
N GLU A 221 3.03 22.79 -9.89
CA GLU A 221 3.17 21.57 -10.69
C GLU A 221 2.82 20.35 -9.83
N PRO A 222 1.97 19.42 -10.31
CA PRO A 222 1.63 18.23 -9.56
C PRO A 222 2.93 17.52 -9.21
N THR A 223 3.25 17.39 -7.92
CA THR A 223 4.44 16.65 -7.51
C THR A 223 4.32 15.25 -8.11
N LEU A 224 5.27 14.84 -8.95
CA LEU A 224 5.38 13.47 -9.46
C LEU A 224 5.85 12.49 -8.37
N ARG A 225 5.45 12.74 -7.12
CA ARG A 225 5.76 11.96 -5.93
C ARG A 225 4.47 11.37 -5.38
N PRO A 226 4.38 10.05 -5.21
CA PRO A 226 3.28 9.42 -4.50
C PRO A 226 3.24 9.90 -3.05
N VAL A 227 2.03 9.94 -2.49
CA VAL A 227 1.77 10.02 -1.06
C VAL A 227 1.42 8.64 -0.53
N VAL A 228 1.67 8.41 0.75
CA VAL A 228 1.35 7.16 1.44
C VAL A 228 0.55 7.48 2.69
N ALA A 229 -0.56 6.77 2.88
CA ALA A 229 -1.40 6.85 4.06
C ALA A 229 -1.38 5.52 4.82
N GLY A 230 -1.08 5.56 6.12
CA GLY A 230 -1.20 4.40 7.01
C GLY A 230 -2.64 4.20 7.50
N GLY A 231 -2.99 2.97 7.84
CA GLY A 231 -4.29 2.61 8.43
C GLY A 231 -4.41 1.12 8.67
N GLU A 232 -5.62 0.63 8.83
CA GLU A 232 -5.94 -0.78 9.04
C GLU A 232 -7.14 -1.22 8.19
N ILE A 233 -7.27 -2.53 7.95
CA ILE A 233 -8.49 -3.11 7.39
C ILE A 233 -9.54 -3.25 8.49
N ASN A 234 -10.55 -2.40 8.48
CA ASN A 234 -11.55 -2.33 9.57
C ASN A 234 -12.85 -3.10 9.25
N ALA A 235 -13.14 -3.41 7.99
CA ALA A 235 -14.27 -4.24 7.61
C ALA A 235 -14.04 -4.99 6.28
N LYS A 236 -14.73 -6.13 6.14
CA LYS A 236 -14.91 -6.84 4.87
C LYS A 236 -16.36 -6.67 4.46
N LYS A 237 -16.60 -6.06 3.31
CA LYS A 237 -17.95 -5.79 2.78
C LYS A 237 -18.13 -6.47 1.43
N ALA A 238 -19.37 -6.48 0.96
CA ALA A 238 -19.68 -6.83 -0.41
C ALA A 238 -20.56 -5.77 -1.06
N THR A 239 -20.20 -5.31 -2.25
CA THR A 239 -21.07 -4.50 -3.12
C THR A 239 -21.79 -5.47 -4.04
N GLY A 240 -23.00 -5.87 -3.66
CA GLY A 240 -23.64 -7.04 -4.29
C GLY A 240 -22.87 -8.32 -3.96
N THR A 241 -22.25 -8.94 -4.96
CA THR A 241 -21.41 -10.16 -4.82
C THR A 241 -19.91 -9.88 -4.80
N VAL A 242 -19.50 -8.61 -4.94
CA VAL A 242 -18.10 -8.21 -5.09
C VAL A 242 -17.48 -7.95 -3.72
N PRO A 243 -16.47 -8.72 -3.28
CA PRO A 243 -15.80 -8.47 -2.01
C PRO A 243 -14.96 -7.19 -2.08
N VAL A 244 -15.04 -6.37 -1.04
CA VAL A 244 -14.19 -5.18 -0.85
C VAL A 244 -13.69 -5.12 0.59
N TYR A 245 -12.48 -4.63 0.78
CA TYR A 245 -12.01 -4.25 2.11
C TYR A 245 -12.32 -2.79 2.36
N GLN A 246 -12.70 -2.45 3.58
CA GLN A 246 -12.80 -1.09 4.05
C GLN A 246 -11.56 -0.78 4.89
N THR A 247 -10.99 0.40 4.68
CA THR A 247 -9.85 0.91 5.44
C THR A 247 -10.11 2.31 5.96
N ASP A 248 -9.48 2.66 7.08
CA ASP A 248 -9.42 4.01 7.61
C ASP A 248 -8.19 4.80 7.13
N ALA A 249 -7.34 4.21 6.28
CA ALA A 249 -6.30 4.95 5.59
C ALA A 249 -6.90 6.09 4.76
N GLU A 250 -6.30 7.28 4.82
CA GLU A 250 -6.72 8.47 4.09
C GLU A 250 -6.41 8.35 2.59
N VAL A 251 -7.25 7.61 1.86
CA VAL A 251 -7.17 7.48 0.41
C VAL A 251 -8.08 8.53 -0.23
N SER A 252 -7.56 9.28 -1.21
CA SER A 252 -8.32 10.24 -2.02
C SER A 252 -8.69 9.66 -3.39
N GLU A 253 -9.57 10.32 -4.15
CA GLU A 253 -9.99 9.89 -5.49
C GLU A 253 -8.80 9.66 -6.45
N ALA A 254 -7.79 10.53 -6.40
CA ALA A 254 -6.62 10.39 -7.27
C ALA A 254 -5.68 9.25 -6.84
N MET A 255 -5.77 8.77 -5.59
CA MET A 255 -5.05 7.60 -5.13
C MET A 255 -5.70 6.28 -5.59
N SER A 256 -6.93 6.34 -6.13
CA SER A 256 -7.59 5.17 -6.74
C SER A 256 -6.68 4.52 -7.77
N GLY A 257 -6.60 3.19 -7.73
CA GLY A 257 -5.75 2.38 -8.58
C GLY A 257 -4.33 2.14 -8.07
N GLY A 258 -3.87 2.94 -7.09
CA GLY A 258 -2.63 2.65 -6.37
C GLY A 258 -2.74 1.41 -5.48
N PRO A 259 -1.63 0.91 -4.92
CA PRO A 259 -1.63 -0.28 -4.10
C PRO A 259 -2.02 0.03 -2.65
N THR A 260 -2.81 -0.85 -2.05
CA THR A 260 -2.84 -1.06 -0.60
C THR A 260 -1.98 -2.28 -0.28
N ALA A 261 -1.00 -2.13 0.60
CA ALA A 261 -0.06 -3.19 0.98
C ALA A 261 -0.07 -3.44 2.49
N ASP A 262 0.29 -4.66 2.88
CA ASP A 262 0.59 -4.98 4.27
C ASP A 262 1.93 -4.36 4.72
N LEU A 263 2.29 -4.54 6.00
CA LEU A 263 3.55 -4.01 6.54
C LEU A 263 4.81 -4.73 6.01
N ASN A 264 4.67 -5.84 5.26
CA ASN A 264 5.76 -6.48 4.52
C ASN A 264 5.95 -5.85 3.12
N GLY A 265 5.11 -4.89 2.75
CA GLY A 265 5.13 -4.23 1.45
C GLY A 265 4.59 -5.12 0.32
N ALA A 266 3.81 -6.16 0.64
CA ALA A 266 3.09 -6.95 -0.35
C ALA A 266 1.71 -6.33 -0.59
N ALA A 267 1.40 -6.00 -1.84
CA ALA A 267 0.11 -5.44 -2.22
C ALA A 267 -0.99 -6.48 -1.98
N ILE A 268 -1.91 -6.15 -1.07
CA ILE A 268 -3.09 -6.97 -0.73
C ILE A 268 -4.34 -6.50 -1.46
N GLY A 269 -4.27 -5.37 -2.16
CA GLY A 269 -5.34 -4.87 -2.99
C GLY A 269 -5.04 -3.57 -3.72
N VAL A 270 -6.04 -3.09 -4.44
CA VAL A 270 -6.04 -1.88 -5.27
C VAL A 270 -6.95 -0.84 -4.62
N ASN A 271 -6.44 0.37 -4.41
CA ASN A 271 -7.20 1.47 -3.83
C ASN A 271 -8.46 1.76 -4.67
N SER A 272 -9.61 1.85 -4.03
CA SER A 272 -10.92 2.17 -4.62
C SER A 272 -11.62 3.24 -3.78
N PHE A 273 -11.61 4.49 -4.21
CA PHE A 273 -12.16 5.59 -3.42
C PHE A 273 -13.69 5.69 -3.40
N GLY A 274 -14.41 5.04 -4.32
CA GLY A 274 -15.84 5.29 -4.52
C GLY A 274 -16.66 4.04 -4.72
N ILE A 275 -17.38 3.58 -3.70
CA ILE A 275 -18.68 2.94 -3.95
C ILE A 275 -19.68 4.07 -4.21
N HIS A 276 -20.37 4.04 -5.34
CA HIS A 276 -21.29 5.10 -5.77
C HIS A 276 -22.21 5.62 -4.65
N GLY A 277 -22.33 6.95 -4.55
CA GLY A 277 -23.38 7.64 -3.78
C GLY A 277 -23.13 7.80 -2.28
N GLN A 278 -21.92 7.53 -1.78
CA GLN A 278 -21.61 7.67 -0.36
C GLN A 278 -20.39 8.58 -0.12
N THR A 279 -20.62 9.74 0.49
CA THR A 279 -19.55 10.49 1.17
C THR A 279 -19.35 9.84 2.52
N GLN A 280 -18.33 8.99 2.65
CA GLN A 280 -18.00 8.29 3.89
C GLN A 280 -16.54 8.61 4.27
N PRO A 281 -16.20 8.65 5.56
CA PRO A 281 -14.85 8.95 6.03
C PRO A 281 -13.87 7.77 5.89
N PHE A 282 -14.24 6.74 5.11
CA PHE A 282 -13.43 5.54 4.91
C PHE A 282 -13.28 5.24 3.43
N ALA A 283 -12.16 4.61 3.08
CA ALA A 283 -11.86 4.19 1.72
C ALA A 283 -12.13 2.69 1.53
N PHE A 284 -12.23 2.29 0.26
CA PHE A 284 -12.33 0.88 -0.10
C PHE A 284 -11.08 0.41 -0.81
N VAL A 285 -10.87 -0.89 -0.77
CA VAL A 285 -9.77 -1.58 -1.43
C VAL A 285 -10.35 -2.79 -2.15
N ALA A 286 -10.16 -2.86 -3.46
CA ALA A 286 -10.44 -4.05 -4.25
C ALA A 286 -9.40 -5.12 -3.90
N PRO A 287 -9.79 -6.33 -3.45
CA PRO A 287 -8.85 -7.37 -3.05
C PRO A 287 -7.90 -7.78 -4.20
N ALA A 288 -6.63 -8.05 -3.88
CA ALA A 288 -5.64 -8.51 -4.85
C ALA A 288 -6.05 -9.77 -5.60
N ARG A 289 -6.97 -10.57 -5.04
CA ARG A 289 -7.57 -11.73 -5.72
C ARG A 289 -8.20 -11.36 -7.07
N GLY A 290 -8.98 -10.27 -7.15
CA GLY A 290 -9.61 -9.86 -8.41
C GLY A 290 -8.57 -9.53 -9.47
N LEU A 291 -7.50 -8.84 -9.08
CA LEU A 291 -6.37 -8.51 -9.94
C LEU A 291 -5.59 -9.76 -10.38
N THR A 292 -5.26 -10.67 -9.45
CA THR A 292 -4.54 -11.91 -9.79
C THR A 292 -5.36 -12.84 -10.69
N ASP A 293 -6.67 -12.90 -10.51
CA ASP A 293 -7.58 -13.64 -11.40
C ASP A 293 -7.59 -13.04 -12.81
N LEU A 294 -7.68 -11.71 -12.92
CA LEU A 294 -7.57 -10.99 -14.20
C LEU A 294 -6.22 -11.21 -14.88
N MET A 295 -5.11 -11.10 -14.13
CA MET A 295 -3.76 -11.34 -14.66
C MET A 295 -3.63 -12.77 -15.19
N ARG A 296 -4.14 -13.77 -14.46
CA ARG A 296 -4.12 -15.17 -14.89
C ARG A 296 -4.92 -15.38 -16.18
N GLU A 297 -6.11 -14.78 -16.28
CA GLU A 297 -6.92 -14.82 -17.51
C GLU A 297 -6.14 -14.26 -18.72
N LYS A 298 -5.38 -13.18 -18.52
CA LYS A 298 -4.56 -12.56 -19.56
C LYS A 298 -3.18 -13.20 -19.75
N GLY A 299 -2.87 -14.28 -19.03
CA GLY A 299 -1.58 -14.97 -19.12
C GLY A 299 -0.39 -14.18 -18.56
N VAL A 300 -0.64 -13.27 -17.61
CA VAL A 300 0.36 -12.42 -16.97
C VAL A 300 0.67 -12.96 -15.57
N THR A 301 1.95 -13.03 -15.22
CA THR A 301 2.41 -13.47 -13.90
C THR A 301 2.99 -12.26 -13.15
N PRO A 302 2.55 -11.97 -11.90
CA PRO A 302 3.20 -10.95 -11.10
C PRO A 302 4.64 -11.35 -10.80
N ALA A 303 5.56 -10.39 -10.81
CA ALA A 303 6.98 -10.67 -10.61
C ALA A 303 7.70 -9.46 -10.03
N LEU A 304 8.76 -9.75 -9.28
CA LEU A 304 9.82 -8.79 -8.94
C LEU A 304 11.01 -9.04 -9.87
N GLY A 305 11.63 -7.95 -10.33
CA GLY A 305 12.89 -7.98 -11.05
C GLY A 305 14.10 -8.02 -10.09
N PRO A 306 15.31 -8.25 -10.62
CA PRO A 306 16.53 -8.26 -9.81
C PRO A 306 16.75 -6.96 -9.04
N ALA A 307 16.49 -5.81 -9.67
CA ALA A 307 16.59 -4.50 -9.01
C ALA A 307 15.57 -4.34 -7.87
N ASP A 308 14.36 -4.86 -8.04
CA ASP A 308 13.35 -4.83 -6.97
C ASP A 308 13.81 -5.67 -5.77
N THR A 309 14.37 -6.86 -6.03
CA THR A 309 14.88 -7.74 -4.96
C THR A 309 16.03 -7.10 -4.19
N ALA A 310 17.02 -6.53 -4.91
CA ALA A 310 18.12 -5.81 -4.29
C ALA A 310 17.62 -4.58 -3.50
N TYR A 311 16.66 -3.82 -4.04
CA TYR A 311 16.12 -2.65 -3.37
C TYR A 311 15.40 -3.03 -2.06
N ARG A 312 14.60 -4.10 -2.08
CA ARG A 312 13.96 -4.62 -0.87
C ARG A 312 14.98 -5.02 0.18
N ALA A 313 16.04 -5.75 -0.20
CA ALA A 313 17.14 -6.09 0.71
C ALA A 313 17.82 -4.84 1.31
N GLY A 314 18.07 -3.83 0.49
CA GLY A 314 18.64 -2.56 0.94
C GLY A 314 17.74 -1.84 1.94
N VAL A 315 16.43 -1.84 1.73
CA VAL A 315 15.46 -1.28 2.70
C VAL A 315 15.47 -2.07 4.01
N GLU A 316 15.52 -3.40 3.98
CA GLU A 316 15.64 -4.20 5.21
C GLU A 316 16.90 -3.86 5.99
N HIS A 317 18.05 -3.91 5.33
CA HIS A 317 19.33 -3.58 5.96
C HIS A 317 19.35 -2.14 6.49
N TYR A 318 18.74 -1.19 5.78
CA TYR A 318 18.62 0.19 6.25
C TYR A 318 17.82 0.29 7.55
N VAL A 319 16.66 -0.38 7.62
CA VAL A 319 15.78 -0.38 8.80
C VAL A 319 16.43 -1.10 9.98
N ASP A 320 17.15 -2.19 9.72
CA ASP A 320 17.95 -2.91 10.72
C ASP A 320 19.20 -2.12 11.16
N GLY A 321 19.51 -1.01 10.48
CA GLY A 321 20.66 -0.17 10.74
C GLY A 321 21.99 -0.80 10.32
N ASN A 322 21.97 -1.80 9.44
CA ASN A 322 23.12 -2.33 8.72
C ASN A 322 23.37 -1.51 7.46
N TYR A 323 23.80 -0.26 7.63
CA TYR A 323 23.93 0.70 6.56
C TYR A 323 25.00 0.32 5.53
N THR A 324 26.09 -0.34 5.94
CA THR A 324 27.10 -0.83 4.99
C THR A 324 26.51 -1.84 4.00
N ALA A 325 25.69 -2.78 4.47
CA ALA A 325 25.00 -3.72 3.58
C ALA A 325 23.93 -3.00 2.74
N ALA A 326 23.16 -2.08 3.35
CA ALA A 326 22.17 -1.29 2.63
C ALA A 326 22.78 -0.50 1.46
N ILE A 327 23.93 0.14 1.67
CA ILE A 327 24.66 0.87 0.62
C ILE A 327 25.05 -0.08 -0.51
N ALA A 328 25.56 -1.26 -0.20
CA ALA A 328 25.95 -2.25 -1.20
C ALA A 328 24.75 -2.73 -2.04
N ASP A 329 23.61 -2.98 -1.39
CA ASP A 329 22.38 -3.36 -2.08
C ASP A 329 21.86 -2.22 -2.97
N PHE A 330 21.85 -0.97 -2.48
CA PHE A 330 21.42 0.16 -3.30
C PHE A 330 22.42 0.48 -4.44
N ASP A 331 23.72 0.22 -4.25
CA ASP A 331 24.70 0.24 -5.34
C ASP A 331 24.38 -0.81 -6.41
N GLU A 332 23.98 -2.02 -6.00
CA GLU A 332 23.51 -3.06 -6.92
C GLU A 332 22.24 -2.61 -7.67
N VAL A 333 21.25 -2.05 -6.96
CA VAL A 333 20.03 -1.48 -7.57
C VAL A 333 20.38 -0.48 -8.67
N LEU A 334 21.25 0.49 -8.36
CA LEU A 334 21.64 1.54 -9.30
C LEU A 334 22.49 1.01 -10.46
N SER A 335 23.18 -0.12 -10.27
CA SER A 335 23.89 -0.80 -11.36
C SER A 335 22.93 -1.53 -12.32
N LEU A 336 21.85 -2.10 -11.80
CA LEU A 336 20.83 -2.83 -12.55
C LEU A 336 19.82 -1.88 -13.22
N ALA A 337 19.45 -0.81 -12.51
CA ALA A 337 18.47 0.18 -12.92
C ALA A 337 18.91 1.57 -12.40
N PRO A 338 19.72 2.32 -13.17
CA PRO A 338 20.23 3.63 -12.75
C PRO A 338 19.15 4.67 -12.41
N GLY A 339 17.95 4.50 -12.97
CA GLY A 339 16.77 5.34 -12.71
C GLY A 339 15.77 4.73 -11.73
N TYR A 340 16.17 3.75 -10.90
CA TYR A 340 15.26 3.12 -9.94
C TYR A 340 14.72 4.17 -8.95
N PRO A 341 13.40 4.32 -8.79
CA PRO A 341 12.81 5.37 -7.97
C PRO A 341 13.27 5.30 -6.51
N GLY A 342 13.86 6.38 -5.99
CA GLY A 342 14.25 6.52 -4.58
C GLY A 342 15.53 5.77 -4.16
N ALA A 343 16.13 4.94 -5.01
CA ALA A 343 17.32 4.15 -4.65
C ALA A 343 18.54 5.04 -4.35
N ALA A 344 18.78 6.07 -5.16
CA ALA A 344 19.89 6.99 -4.95
C ALA A 344 19.72 7.79 -3.64
N ASP A 345 18.51 8.24 -3.34
CA ASP A 345 18.21 8.98 -2.13
C ASP A 345 18.43 8.11 -0.88
N LEU A 346 17.90 6.88 -0.87
CA LEU A 346 18.10 5.94 0.25
C LEU A 346 19.55 5.51 0.41
N ARG A 347 20.29 5.35 -0.68
CA ARG A 347 21.74 5.11 -0.64
C ARG A 347 22.46 6.26 0.07
N THR A 348 22.18 7.50 -0.33
CA THR A 348 22.77 8.70 0.30
C THR A 348 22.35 8.81 1.77
N SER A 349 21.09 8.52 2.11
CA SER A 349 20.65 8.47 3.50
C SER A 349 21.42 7.40 4.30
N ALA A 350 21.64 6.21 3.72
CA ALA A 350 22.38 5.14 4.38
C ALA A 350 23.82 5.56 4.69
N GLU A 351 24.50 6.25 3.77
CA GLU A 351 25.84 6.81 4.01
C GLU A 351 25.83 7.82 5.16
N GLN A 352 24.88 8.75 5.18
CA GLN A 352 24.76 9.76 6.22
C GLN A 352 24.50 9.14 7.60
N GLU A 353 23.59 8.17 7.67
CA GLU A 353 23.25 7.48 8.92
C GLU A 353 24.42 6.61 9.41
N ARG A 354 25.13 5.91 8.51
CA ARG A 354 26.36 5.18 8.85
C ARG A 354 27.44 6.10 9.41
N ASP A 355 27.67 7.24 8.78
CA ASP A 355 28.71 8.18 9.22
C ASP A 355 28.36 8.81 10.58
N ARG A 356 27.06 8.91 10.90
CA ARG A 356 26.56 9.45 12.17
C ARG A 356 26.48 8.42 13.30
N TYR A 357 26.04 7.20 13.00
CA TYR A 357 25.67 6.19 14.00
C TYR A 357 26.46 4.88 13.91
N GLY A 358 27.28 4.70 12.87
CA GLY A 358 27.86 3.41 12.50
C GLY A 358 26.81 2.38 12.10
N ASP A 359 27.25 1.16 11.77
CA ASP A 359 26.34 0.02 11.62
C ASP A 359 25.83 -0.44 13.00
N ALA A 360 24.62 -1.01 13.04
CA ALA A 360 24.13 -1.67 14.25
C ALA A 360 25.02 -2.87 14.55
N ALA A 361 25.27 -3.12 15.85
CA ALA A 361 25.74 -4.43 16.24
C ALA A 361 24.73 -5.49 15.76
N PRO A 362 25.16 -6.64 15.22
CA PRO A 362 24.27 -7.73 14.87
C PRO A 362 23.32 -7.99 16.03
N SER A 363 22.01 -8.03 15.78
CA SER A 363 21.07 -8.38 16.84
C SER A 363 21.37 -9.83 17.25
N ASP A 364 21.91 -10.02 18.45
CA ASP A 364 22.02 -11.33 19.09
C ASP A 364 20.59 -11.80 19.47
N SER A 365 19.79 -12.12 18.45
CA SER A 365 18.56 -12.90 18.57
C SER A 365 18.88 -14.40 18.72
N GLY A 366 19.98 -14.72 19.41
CA GLY A 366 20.23 -16.06 19.92
C GLY A 366 19.20 -16.42 21.01
N PRO A 367 18.99 -17.72 21.29
CA PRO A 367 18.13 -18.14 22.40
C PRO A 367 18.60 -17.42 23.66
N ASN A 368 17.70 -16.70 24.34
CA ASN A 368 18.01 -16.04 25.60
C ASN A 368 18.34 -17.13 26.64
N TRP A 369 19.62 -17.49 26.74
CA TRP A 369 20.13 -18.51 27.65
C TRP A 369 19.80 -18.16 29.11
N GLY A 370 19.55 -16.89 29.42
CA GLY A 370 19.04 -16.46 30.73
C GLY A 370 17.63 -16.97 31.01
N LEU A 371 16.73 -16.96 30.03
CA LEU A 371 15.37 -17.53 30.15
C LEU A 371 15.41 -19.07 30.20
N LEU A 372 16.25 -19.70 29.38
CA LEU A 372 16.43 -21.17 29.43
C LEU A 372 17.07 -21.64 30.74
N GLY A 373 18.04 -20.88 31.27
CA GLY A 373 18.65 -21.12 32.57
C GLY A 373 17.67 -20.94 33.72
N ALA A 374 16.86 -19.87 33.71
CA ALA A 374 15.82 -19.65 34.70
C ALA A 374 14.75 -20.75 34.68
N LEU A 375 14.36 -21.23 33.49
CA LEU A 375 13.43 -22.35 33.34
C LEU A 375 14.02 -23.66 33.88
N ALA A 376 15.30 -23.94 33.63
CA ALA A 376 15.98 -25.12 34.17
C ALA A 376 16.06 -25.10 35.70
N VAL A 377 16.32 -23.94 36.31
CA VAL A 377 16.32 -23.78 37.77
C VAL A 377 14.91 -23.98 38.35
N LEU A 378 13.87 -23.43 37.71
CA LEU A 378 12.49 -23.64 38.15
C LEU A 378 12.05 -25.10 38.06
N ILE A 379 12.46 -25.82 37.01
CA ILE A 379 12.21 -27.26 36.87
C ILE A 379 12.94 -28.04 37.96
N ALA A 380 14.19 -27.69 38.26
CA ALA A 380 14.96 -28.36 39.32
C ALA A 380 14.35 -28.12 40.73
N VAL A 381 13.92 -26.88 41.02
CA VAL A 381 13.25 -26.54 42.27
C VAL A 381 11.89 -27.24 42.38
N GLY A 382 11.11 -27.28 41.29
CA GLY A 382 9.84 -28.00 41.23
C GLY A 382 10.01 -29.51 41.43
N ALA A 383 10.99 -30.13 40.78
CA ALA A 383 11.32 -31.54 40.96
C ALA A 383 11.76 -31.85 42.40
N GLY A 384 12.60 -30.98 42.99
CA GLY A 384 13.02 -31.10 44.39
C GLY A 384 11.85 -31.02 45.37
N ALA A 385 10.90 -30.10 45.15
CA ALA A 385 9.70 -29.97 45.98
C ALA A 385 8.79 -31.21 45.88
N VAL A 386 8.61 -31.78 44.69
CA VAL A 386 7.81 -33.00 44.48
C VAL A 386 8.44 -34.22 45.18
N VAL A 387 9.76 -34.35 45.15
CA VAL A 387 10.48 -35.42 45.87
C VAL A 387 10.32 -35.26 47.38
N LEU A 388 10.38 -34.03 47.89
CA LEU A 388 10.22 -33.75 49.32
C LEU A 388 8.79 -34.09 49.79
N VAL A 389 7.77 -33.69 49.04
CA VAL A 389 6.35 -33.97 49.34
C VAL A 389 6.05 -35.47 49.27
N ARG A 390 6.66 -36.20 48.32
CA ARG A 390 6.51 -37.66 48.25
C ARG A 390 7.15 -38.38 49.43
N ARG A 391 8.30 -37.91 49.93
CA ARG A 391 8.95 -38.49 51.12
C ARG A 391 8.11 -38.28 52.38
N THR A 392 7.55 -37.09 52.58
CA THR A 392 6.72 -36.79 53.76
C THR A 392 5.36 -37.50 53.79
N ASN A 393 4.94 -38.13 52.68
CA ASN A 393 3.70 -38.91 52.60
C ASN A 393 3.94 -40.43 52.73
N GLN A 394 5.19 -40.88 52.87
CA GLN A 394 5.55 -42.29 53.06
C GLN A 394 6.03 -42.63 54.48
N ASP A 395 6.17 -41.62 55.35
CA ASP A 395 6.32 -41.76 56.80
C ASP A 395 4.98 -41.43 57.48
#